data_AF-K8GPA4-F1
#
_entry.id   AF-K8GPA4-F1
#
_cell.length_a   1.000
_cell.length_b   1.000
_cell.length_c   1.000
_cell.angle_alpha   90.00
_cell.angle_beta   90.00
_cell.angle_gamma   90.00
#
_symmetry.space_group_name_H-M   'P 1'
#
loop_
_entity.id
_entity.type
_entity.pdbx_description
1 polymer ?
#
loop_
_entity_poly.entity_id
_entity_poly.type
_entity_poly.pdbx_seq_one_letter_code
_entity_poly.pdbx_strand_id
1 'polypeptide(L)'
;MAYLLVQSSRKMLDDKTEWTIGRTTANDIQLPDQLVSRTHAKLFWQADHLYLIDLGSRNGTFVNGRRVSKQVSLRHQDTIEIGTSRLQVCLEEVSETQTVSQEPPTEVNILERLTTILVVDIRGYCELSQKIPAYQLAGFISDWSMRCGLTAERYGAFSHKSIGDSVMATWVHNNKAVPDLLNVIHCMLDCASITKDLALHHGMEHKVLIGSGINTGRAMVGNNGSGGIQDFSPLGDAVNAAFRYEGATRQVGCDLLIGSSTADQVPFIKRLQKHQLVIKGYNDPHILYGSSYEELRGLINSFI
;
A
#
# COMPACT_ATOMS: atom_id res chain seq x y z
N MET A 1 2.68 -6.21 28.33
CA MET A 1 1.99 -4.95 28.69
C MET A 1 2.56 -3.80 27.85
N ALA A 2 1.98 -2.60 27.94
CA ALA A 2 2.48 -1.41 27.24
C ALA A 2 2.72 -0.24 28.19
N TYR A 3 3.69 0.61 27.88
CA TYR A 3 4.01 1.81 28.64
C TYR A 3 4.74 2.85 27.78
N LEU A 4 4.81 4.08 28.30
CA LEU A 4 5.71 5.12 27.80
C LEU A 4 6.83 5.39 28.81
N LEU A 5 8.04 5.62 28.32
CA LEU A 5 9.11 6.25 29.11
C LEU A 5 9.07 7.76 28.88
N VAL A 6 8.73 8.51 29.93
CA VAL A 6 8.65 9.99 29.91
C VAL A 6 9.68 10.53 30.89
N GLN A 7 10.76 11.15 30.39
CA GLN A 7 11.85 11.70 31.22
C GLN A 7 12.35 10.68 32.28
N SER A 8 12.65 9.45 31.82
CA SER A 8 13.08 8.31 32.65
C SER A 8 12.03 7.76 33.65
N SER A 9 10.78 8.21 33.59
CA SER A 9 9.66 7.66 34.37
C SER A 9 8.77 6.75 33.51
N ARG A 10 8.44 5.55 34.01
CA ARG A 10 7.52 4.60 33.34
C ARG A 10 6.06 5.00 33.61
N LYS A 11 5.36 5.41 32.56
CA LYS A 11 3.90 5.62 32.53
C LYS A 11 3.24 4.41 31.91
N MET A 12 2.64 3.55 32.73
CA MET A 12 1.86 2.41 32.25
C MET A 12 0.69 2.88 31.38
N LEU A 13 0.46 2.17 30.28
CA LEU A 13 -0.84 2.13 29.63
C LEU A 13 -1.58 0.97 30.30
N ASP A 14 -2.63 1.29 31.06
CA ASP A 14 -3.43 0.37 31.88
C ASP A 14 -4.48 -0.39 31.03
N ASP A 15 -5.49 -0.99 31.65
CA ASP A 15 -6.52 -1.80 30.92
C ASP A 15 -7.55 -0.94 30.16
N LYS A 16 -7.20 0.30 29.79
CA LYS A 16 -8.03 1.20 28.98
C LYS A 16 -7.84 0.93 27.49
N THR A 17 -8.78 1.41 26.69
CA THR A 17 -8.68 1.43 25.23
C THR A 17 -8.07 2.72 24.68
N GLU A 18 -8.05 3.81 25.45
CA GLU A 18 -7.47 5.10 25.04
C GLU A 18 -6.93 5.94 26.21
N TRP A 19 -5.98 6.84 25.90
CA TRP A 19 -5.33 7.78 26.81
C TRP A 19 -5.14 9.15 26.15
N THR A 20 -5.32 10.20 26.94
CA THR A 20 -5.10 11.58 26.52
C THR A 20 -3.70 12.08 26.94
N ILE A 21 -3.07 12.86 26.06
CA ILE A 21 -1.79 13.54 26.32
C ILE A 21 -2.00 15.05 26.26
N GLY A 22 -1.57 15.79 27.28
CA GLY A 22 -1.75 17.25 27.31
C GLY A 22 -1.13 17.95 28.52
N ARG A 23 -1.25 19.28 28.54
CA ARG A 23 -0.58 20.14 29.54
C ARG A 23 -1.25 20.16 30.90
N THR A 24 -2.58 19.99 30.94
CA THR A 24 -3.35 20.04 32.19
C THR A 24 -3.36 18.69 32.90
N THR A 25 -3.60 18.71 34.21
CA THR A 25 -3.82 17.52 35.08
C THR A 25 -5.07 16.71 34.70
N ALA A 26 -5.85 17.15 33.71
CA ALA A 26 -7.04 16.47 33.22
C ALA A 26 -6.76 15.45 32.10
N ASN A 27 -5.48 15.22 31.75
CA ASN A 27 -5.07 14.21 30.78
C ASN A 27 -4.37 13.05 31.50
N ASP A 28 -4.51 11.83 30.99
CA ASP A 28 -3.88 10.62 31.55
C ASP A 28 -2.33 10.75 31.59
N ILE A 29 -1.77 11.37 30.56
CA ILE A 29 -0.33 11.66 30.43
C ILE A 29 -0.15 13.18 30.42
N GLN A 30 0.09 13.75 31.60
CA GLN A 30 0.40 15.18 31.73
C GLN A 30 1.84 15.49 31.30
N LEU A 31 1.99 16.47 30.40
CA LEU A 31 3.26 17.06 29.97
C LEU A 31 3.24 18.57 30.28
N PRO A 32 3.75 19.02 31.45
CA PRO A 32 3.53 20.38 31.98
C PRO A 32 4.38 21.49 31.31
N ASP A 33 4.47 21.48 29.98
CA ASP A 33 5.22 22.43 29.15
C ASP A 33 4.27 23.37 28.39
N GLN A 34 4.59 24.67 28.35
CA GLN A 34 3.79 25.70 27.66
C GLN A 34 3.61 25.46 26.15
N LEU A 35 4.55 24.77 25.50
CA LEU A 35 4.44 24.37 24.09
C LEU A 35 3.42 23.24 23.86
N VAL A 36 2.91 22.61 24.91
CA VAL A 36 1.87 21.58 24.85
C VAL A 36 0.49 22.22 24.97
N SER A 37 -0.49 21.66 24.25
CA SER A 37 -1.89 22.10 24.29
C SER A 37 -2.57 21.60 25.57
N ARG A 38 -3.71 22.18 25.99
CA ARG A 38 -4.45 21.71 27.19
C ARG A 38 -4.70 20.20 27.12
N THR A 39 -5.23 19.76 25.98
CA THR A 39 -5.19 18.39 25.46
C THR A 39 -4.58 18.50 24.06
N HIS A 40 -3.64 17.62 23.71
CA HIS A 40 -2.73 17.79 22.57
C HIS A 40 -2.76 16.59 21.61
N ALA A 41 -2.75 15.38 22.14
CA ALA A 41 -2.82 14.14 21.36
C ALA A 41 -3.64 13.07 22.12
N LYS A 42 -4.04 12.01 21.40
CA LYS A 42 -4.66 10.82 21.98
C LYS A 42 -3.93 9.56 21.52
N LEU A 43 -3.69 8.65 22.46
CA LEU A 43 -3.29 7.26 22.20
C LEU A 43 -4.53 6.35 22.27
N PHE A 44 -4.63 5.34 21.41
CA PHE A 44 -5.72 4.37 21.46
C PHE A 44 -5.34 3.04 20.82
N TRP A 45 -5.95 1.94 21.29
CA TRP A 45 -5.81 0.62 20.67
C TRP A 45 -6.85 0.42 19.56
N GLN A 46 -6.42 -0.12 18.43
CA GLN A 46 -7.30 -0.56 17.34
C GLN A 46 -6.67 -1.80 16.67
N ALA A 47 -7.39 -2.92 16.67
CA ALA A 47 -6.96 -4.20 16.09
C ALA A 47 -5.52 -4.58 16.49
N ASP A 48 -5.30 -4.72 17.80
CA ASP A 48 -4.03 -5.11 18.46
C ASP A 48 -2.81 -4.20 18.16
N HIS A 49 -3.04 -3.02 17.58
CA HIS A 49 -2.04 -1.99 17.36
C HIS A 49 -2.36 -0.70 18.13
N LEU A 50 -1.32 -0.10 18.72
CA LEU A 50 -1.42 1.20 19.37
C LEU A 50 -1.32 2.29 18.31
N TYR A 51 -2.21 3.28 18.36
CA TYR A 51 -2.22 4.44 17.48
C TYR A 51 -2.08 5.74 18.26
N LEU A 52 -1.52 6.76 17.61
CA LEU A 52 -1.42 8.13 18.07
C LEU A 52 -2.11 9.07 17.08
N ILE A 53 -2.87 10.04 17.57
CA ILE A 53 -3.45 11.12 16.77
C ILE A 53 -3.25 12.48 17.44
N ASP A 54 -2.81 13.48 16.66
CA ASP A 54 -2.77 14.88 17.09
C ASP A 54 -4.18 15.49 17.06
N LEU A 55 -4.57 16.19 18.13
CA LEU A 55 -5.94 16.72 18.31
C LEU A 55 -6.07 18.19 17.87
N GLY A 56 -5.40 18.57 16.78
CA GLY A 56 -5.39 19.94 16.27
C GLY A 56 -4.51 20.86 17.11
N SER A 57 -3.34 20.37 17.52
CA SER A 57 -2.45 21.06 18.44
C SER A 57 -1.71 22.24 17.78
N ARG A 58 -1.36 23.25 18.58
CA ARG A 58 -0.75 24.50 18.07
C ARG A 58 0.61 24.27 17.41
N ASN A 59 1.43 23.39 18.00
CA ASN A 59 2.81 23.15 17.56
C ASN A 59 2.96 21.84 16.77
N GLY A 60 2.02 20.90 16.92
CA GLY A 60 2.08 19.57 16.33
C GLY A 60 2.76 18.55 17.23
N THR A 61 2.23 17.33 17.16
CA THR A 61 2.85 16.08 17.63
C THR A 61 3.79 15.55 16.54
N PHE A 62 4.90 14.93 16.93
CA PHE A 62 5.83 14.26 16.01
C PHE A 62 6.10 12.82 16.48
N VAL A 63 6.42 11.92 15.54
CA VAL A 63 6.92 10.57 15.82
C VAL A 63 8.19 10.35 14.99
N ASN A 64 9.29 10.00 15.64
CA ASN A 64 10.61 9.83 15.04
C ASN A 64 11.00 11.03 14.13
N GLY A 65 10.82 12.25 14.64
CA GLY A 65 11.05 13.50 13.92
C GLY A 65 10.02 13.87 12.83
N ARG A 66 9.07 13.00 12.48
CA ARG A 66 8.05 13.26 11.45
C ARG A 66 6.75 13.79 12.07
N ARG A 67 6.21 14.90 11.55
CA ARG A 67 4.98 15.53 12.09
C ARG A 67 3.75 14.67 11.82
N VAL A 68 2.94 14.43 12.85
CA VAL A 68 1.68 13.70 12.79
C VAL A 68 0.61 14.57 12.10
N SER A 69 0.11 14.11 10.96
CA SER A 69 -0.91 14.82 10.13
C SER A 69 -2.24 14.07 10.01
N LYS A 70 -2.23 12.76 10.32
CA LYS A 70 -3.36 11.83 10.50
C LYS A 70 -2.98 10.87 11.63
N GLN A 71 -3.87 9.95 12.02
CA GLN A 71 -3.48 8.90 12.98
C GLN A 71 -2.30 8.06 12.45
N VAL A 72 -1.38 7.68 13.33
CA VAL A 72 -0.19 6.88 13.03
C VAL A 72 -0.09 5.69 13.99
N SER A 73 0.26 4.51 13.47
CA SER A 73 0.51 3.32 14.30
C SER A 73 1.88 3.42 14.95
N LEU A 74 1.97 3.08 16.23
CA LEU A 74 3.19 3.11 17.04
C LEU A 74 3.74 1.70 17.26
N ARG A 75 5.07 1.59 17.27
CA ARG A 75 5.84 0.38 17.51
C ARG A 75 6.62 0.47 18.81
N HIS A 76 7.17 -0.66 19.25
CA HIS A 76 8.18 -0.66 20.31
C HIS A 76 9.39 0.23 19.91
N GLN A 77 9.91 0.99 20.88
CA GLN A 77 10.99 1.99 20.76
C GLN A 77 10.70 3.27 19.96
N ASP A 78 9.51 3.45 19.35
CA ASP A 78 9.16 4.72 18.69
C ASP A 78 9.24 5.91 19.67
N THR A 79 9.78 7.04 19.20
CA THR A 79 9.91 8.27 19.99
C THR A 79 8.86 9.28 19.57
N ILE A 80 7.92 9.58 20.46
CA ILE A 80 6.93 10.65 20.32
C ILE A 80 7.55 11.94 20.85
N GLU A 81 7.45 13.04 20.08
CA GLU A 81 7.92 14.37 20.50
C GLU A 81 6.73 15.34 20.55
N ILE A 82 6.50 15.93 21.74
CA ILE A 82 5.39 16.85 22.04
C ILE A 82 5.95 18.02 22.85
N GLY A 83 6.01 19.21 22.24
CA GLY A 83 6.70 20.35 22.82
C GLY A 83 8.18 20.06 23.03
N THR A 84 8.66 20.26 24.25
CA THR A 84 10.02 19.89 24.73
C THR A 84 10.11 18.44 25.23
N SER A 85 8.99 17.71 25.29
CA SER A 85 8.95 16.35 25.85
C SER A 85 9.19 15.30 24.79
N ARG A 86 10.06 14.33 25.11
CA ARG A 86 10.23 13.06 24.36
C ARG A 86 9.67 11.91 25.18
N LEU A 87 8.86 11.08 24.55
CA LEU A 87 8.21 9.91 25.14
C LEU A 87 8.58 8.69 24.29
N GLN A 88 9.27 7.70 24.85
CA GLN A 88 9.57 6.46 24.12
C GLN A 88 8.45 5.44 24.36
N VAL A 89 7.96 4.82 23.30
CA VAL A 89 6.93 3.77 23.33
C VAL A 89 7.57 2.43 23.68
N CYS A 90 7.02 1.72 24.65
CA CYS A 90 7.49 0.40 25.06
C CYS A 90 6.33 -0.59 25.06
N LEU A 91 6.20 -1.35 23.98
CA LEU A 91 5.28 -2.48 23.86
C LEU A 91 6.04 -3.77 24.22
N GLU A 92 5.63 -4.50 25.24
CA GLU A 92 6.24 -5.81 25.55
C GLU A 92 5.64 -6.87 24.63
N GLU A 93 6.39 -7.26 23.58
CA GLU A 93 6.08 -8.45 22.79
C GLU A 93 6.34 -9.73 23.61
N VAL A 94 5.56 -10.77 23.38
CA VAL A 94 5.75 -12.09 24.01
C VAL A 94 6.80 -12.86 23.20
N SER A 95 8.07 -12.47 23.36
CA SER A 95 9.19 -13.04 22.61
C SER A 95 9.63 -14.39 23.16
N GLU A 96 9.71 -15.41 22.31
CA GLU A 96 10.59 -16.54 22.56
C GLU A 96 12.05 -16.12 22.28
N THR A 97 12.97 -16.57 23.16
CA THR A 97 14.43 -16.34 23.11
C THR A 97 15.08 -16.88 21.81
N GLN A 98 16.26 -16.46 21.30
CA GLN A 98 17.45 -15.72 21.80
C GLN A 98 18.30 -15.27 20.56
N THR A 99 19.37 -14.45 20.53
CA THR A 99 20.33 -13.85 21.50
C THR A 99 20.87 -12.49 20.93
N VAL A 100 21.55 -11.67 21.74
CA VAL A 100 22.18 -10.39 21.31
C VAL A 100 23.61 -10.58 20.75
N SER A 101 23.93 -9.98 19.59
CA SER A 101 25.32 -9.63 19.22
C SER A 101 25.44 -8.56 18.11
N GLN A 102 26.01 -7.39 18.46
CA GLN A 102 26.50 -6.31 17.57
C GLN A 102 25.46 -5.56 16.71
N GLU A 103 25.69 -4.26 16.49
CA GLU A 103 24.86 -3.41 15.61
C GLU A 103 25.04 -3.79 14.14
N PRO A 104 23.99 -4.22 13.41
CA PRO A 104 24.03 -4.34 11.96
C PRO A 104 23.94 -2.95 11.29
N PRO A 105 24.44 -2.79 10.06
CA PRO A 105 24.07 -1.61 9.26
C PRO A 105 22.55 -1.59 9.07
N THR A 106 21.92 -0.44 9.37
CA THR A 106 20.47 -0.16 9.38
C THR A 106 19.62 -1.30 8.84
N GLU A 107 19.10 -2.17 9.72
CA GLU A 107 18.46 -3.42 9.30
C GLU A 107 17.37 -3.17 8.25
N VAL A 108 17.71 -3.57 7.02
CA VAL A 108 16.78 -3.61 5.90
C VAL A 108 15.86 -4.80 6.18
N ASN A 109 14.82 -4.55 6.98
CA ASN A 109 13.85 -5.54 7.45
C ASN A 109 12.96 -6.00 6.29
N ILE A 110 13.59 -6.74 5.38
CA ILE A 110 13.01 -7.48 4.28
C ILE A 110 12.45 -8.77 4.85
N LEU A 111 11.14 -8.91 4.71
CA LEU A 111 10.41 -10.10 5.11
C LEU A 111 9.83 -10.73 3.85
N GLU A 112 10.09 -12.02 3.67
CA GLU A 112 9.36 -12.78 2.65
C GLU A 112 7.89 -12.87 3.05
N ARG A 113 7.00 -12.39 2.18
CA ARG A 113 5.55 -12.45 2.37
C ARG A 113 4.87 -12.94 1.11
N LEU A 114 3.72 -13.59 1.28
CA LEU A 114 2.81 -13.82 0.16
C LEU A 114 2.25 -12.46 -0.24
N THR A 115 2.38 -12.09 -1.51
CA THR A 115 1.92 -10.80 -2.04
C THR A 115 1.06 -11.00 -3.27
N THR A 116 0.16 -10.07 -3.53
CA THR A 116 -0.46 -9.89 -4.84
C THR A 116 -0.06 -8.54 -5.39
N ILE A 117 0.43 -8.56 -6.62
CA ILE A 117 0.85 -7.38 -7.37
C ILE A 117 -0.18 -7.15 -8.48
N LEU A 118 -0.72 -5.95 -8.53
CA LEU A 118 -1.46 -5.41 -9.67
C LEU A 118 -0.57 -4.39 -10.37
N VAL A 119 -0.41 -4.53 -11.68
CA VAL A 119 0.14 -3.52 -12.57
C VAL A 119 -0.97 -3.07 -13.51
N VAL A 120 -1.15 -1.75 -13.66
CA VAL A 120 -2.05 -1.12 -14.63
C VAL A 120 -1.23 -0.15 -15.49
N ASP A 121 -1.39 -0.17 -16.81
CA ASP A 121 -0.48 0.51 -17.74
C ASP A 121 -1.22 1.05 -18.97
N ILE A 122 -0.91 2.28 -19.42
CA ILE A 122 -1.64 2.93 -20.53
C ILE A 122 -1.16 2.41 -21.89
N ARG A 123 -2.07 1.79 -22.64
CA ARG A 123 -1.77 1.23 -23.96
C ARG A 123 -1.47 2.34 -24.96
N GLY A 124 -0.33 2.22 -25.63
CA GLY A 124 0.06 3.14 -26.71
C GLY A 124 0.48 4.52 -26.22
N TYR A 125 0.92 4.66 -24.95
CA TYR A 125 1.37 5.95 -24.40
C TYR A 125 2.43 6.67 -25.27
N CYS A 126 3.34 5.94 -25.90
CA CYS A 126 4.31 6.49 -26.86
C CYS A 126 3.68 7.14 -28.11
N GLU A 127 2.49 6.70 -28.53
CA GLU A 127 1.73 7.37 -29.60
C GLU A 127 0.88 8.52 -29.05
N LEU A 128 0.26 8.33 -27.88
CA LEU A 128 -0.54 9.36 -27.19
C LEU A 128 0.31 10.61 -26.91
N SER A 129 1.55 10.44 -26.44
CA SER A 129 2.53 11.52 -26.20
C SER A 129 3.09 12.20 -27.45
N GLN A 130 2.87 11.64 -28.64
CA GLN A 130 3.19 12.29 -29.92
C GLN A 130 2.00 13.04 -30.52
N LYS A 131 0.77 12.66 -30.13
CA LYS A 131 -0.49 13.18 -30.71
C LYS A 131 -1.18 14.22 -29.82
N ILE A 132 -1.02 14.15 -28.49
CA ILE A 132 -1.70 15.00 -27.51
C ILE A 132 -0.76 16.11 -27.01
N PRO A 133 -1.22 17.38 -26.89
CA PRO A 133 -0.46 18.45 -26.27
C PRO A 133 0.11 18.09 -24.89
N ALA A 134 1.39 18.36 -24.68
CA ALA A 134 2.12 17.89 -23.50
C ALA A 134 1.50 18.32 -22.16
N TYR A 135 0.88 19.50 -22.07
CA TYR A 135 0.19 19.96 -20.85
C TYR A 135 -1.07 19.14 -20.55
N GLN A 136 -1.83 18.76 -21.59
CA GLN A 136 -3.08 18.00 -21.48
C GLN A 136 -2.77 16.55 -21.09
N LEU A 137 -1.74 15.96 -21.69
CA LEU A 137 -1.27 14.63 -21.29
C LEU A 137 -0.66 14.62 -19.88
N ALA A 138 0.16 15.61 -19.52
CA ALA A 138 0.72 15.71 -18.16
C ALA A 138 -0.36 15.87 -17.08
N GLY A 139 -1.40 16.67 -17.37
CA GLY A 139 -2.58 16.80 -16.51
C GLY A 139 -3.32 15.47 -16.35
N PHE A 140 -3.66 14.81 -17.46
CA PHE A 140 -4.32 13.51 -17.46
C PHE A 140 -3.52 12.44 -16.70
N ILE A 141 -2.21 12.30 -16.96
CA ILE A 141 -1.35 11.30 -16.29
C ILE A 141 -1.25 11.57 -14.79
N SER A 142 -1.17 12.84 -14.39
CA SER A 142 -1.10 13.23 -12.97
C SER A 142 -2.42 12.92 -12.23
N ASP A 143 -3.57 13.26 -12.83
CA ASP A 143 -4.89 12.91 -12.30
C ASP A 143 -5.11 11.38 -12.25
N TRP A 144 -4.73 10.69 -13.33
CA TRP A 144 -4.93 9.25 -13.50
C TRP A 144 -4.10 8.45 -12.49
N SER A 145 -2.80 8.71 -12.42
CA SER A 145 -1.91 8.00 -11.49
C SER A 145 -2.27 8.26 -10.03
N MET A 146 -2.61 9.49 -9.67
CA MET A 146 -3.11 9.85 -8.33
C MET A 146 -4.42 9.12 -8.00
N ARG A 147 -5.42 9.12 -8.90
CA ARG A 147 -6.72 8.49 -8.63
C ARG A 147 -6.63 6.97 -8.57
N CYS A 148 -5.82 6.34 -9.43
CA CYS A 148 -5.56 4.90 -9.37
C CYS A 148 -4.84 4.52 -8.06
N GLY A 149 -3.88 5.32 -7.59
CA GLY A 149 -3.23 5.13 -6.28
C GLY A 149 -4.21 5.24 -5.10
N LEU A 150 -5.04 6.29 -5.07
CA LEU A 150 -6.07 6.47 -4.04
C LEU A 150 -7.16 5.37 -4.07
N THR A 151 -7.42 4.78 -5.24
CA THR A 151 -8.28 3.59 -5.36
C THR A 151 -7.59 2.35 -4.80
N ALA A 152 -6.28 2.15 -5.03
CA ALA A 152 -5.52 1.08 -4.41
C ALA A 152 -5.51 1.19 -2.86
N GLU A 153 -5.29 2.39 -2.31
CA GLU A 153 -5.41 2.64 -0.85
C GLU A 153 -6.80 2.25 -0.32
N ARG A 154 -7.87 2.66 -1.01
CA ARG A 154 -9.26 2.34 -0.65
C ARG A 154 -9.54 0.83 -0.63
N TYR A 155 -8.93 0.09 -1.55
CA TYR A 155 -9.03 -1.37 -1.63
C TYR A 155 -7.97 -2.12 -0.78
N GLY A 156 -7.30 -1.43 0.15
CA GLY A 156 -6.43 -2.04 1.16
C GLY A 156 -5.03 -2.41 0.66
N ALA A 157 -4.54 -1.79 -0.42
CA ALA A 157 -3.15 -1.97 -0.84
C ALA A 157 -2.20 -1.49 0.26
N PHE A 158 -1.18 -2.30 0.55
CA PHE A 158 -0.10 -1.98 1.47
C PHE A 158 0.81 -0.86 0.91
N SER A 159 1.00 -0.84 -0.41
CA SER A 159 1.72 0.23 -1.10
C SER A 159 1.24 0.35 -2.56
N HIS A 160 1.35 1.56 -3.12
CA HIS A 160 1.23 1.81 -4.55
C HIS A 160 2.36 2.75 -5.02
N LYS A 161 2.66 2.72 -6.31
CA LYS A 161 3.73 3.51 -6.93
C LYS A 161 3.40 3.79 -8.39
N SER A 162 3.56 5.04 -8.80
CA SER A 162 3.44 5.45 -10.21
C SER A 162 4.81 5.37 -10.89
N ILE A 163 4.88 4.81 -12.09
CA ILE A 163 6.09 4.61 -12.87
C ILE A 163 5.78 5.06 -14.30
N GLY A 164 5.88 6.36 -14.56
CA GLY A 164 5.48 6.97 -15.82
C GLY A 164 3.97 6.80 -16.07
N ASP A 165 3.64 6.08 -17.14
CA ASP A 165 2.31 5.70 -17.61
C ASP A 165 1.76 4.41 -16.97
N SER A 166 2.46 3.88 -15.97
CA SER A 166 2.09 2.70 -15.18
C SER A 166 1.79 3.02 -13.72
N VAL A 167 0.85 2.29 -13.11
CA VAL A 167 0.60 2.26 -11.66
C VAL A 167 0.71 0.82 -11.16
N MET A 168 1.61 0.60 -10.21
CA MET A 168 1.75 -0.67 -9.48
C MET A 168 1.10 -0.55 -8.10
N ALA A 169 0.32 -1.55 -7.70
CA ALA A 169 -0.26 -1.68 -6.36
C ALA A 169 0.05 -3.06 -5.76
N THR A 170 0.29 -3.10 -4.45
CA THR A 170 0.78 -4.27 -3.72
C THR A 170 -0.10 -4.57 -2.51
N TRP A 171 -0.56 -5.81 -2.39
CA TRP A 171 -1.19 -6.35 -1.19
C TRP A 171 -0.25 -7.35 -0.53
N VAL A 172 -0.19 -7.34 0.80
CA VAL A 172 0.68 -8.21 1.61
C VAL A 172 -0.21 -9.09 2.47
N HIS A 173 -0.13 -10.40 2.26
CA HIS A 173 -1.01 -11.38 2.88
C HIS A 173 -0.25 -12.20 3.93
N ASN A 174 -0.92 -12.51 5.05
CA ASN A 174 -0.33 -13.33 6.11
C ASN A 174 -0.15 -14.79 5.67
N ASN A 175 -1.24 -15.47 5.27
CA ASN A 175 -1.23 -16.89 4.91
C ASN A 175 -1.98 -17.25 3.61
N LYS A 176 -2.98 -16.46 3.20
CA LYS A 176 -3.79 -16.68 1.98
C LYS A 176 -4.20 -15.35 1.38
N ALA A 177 -4.22 -15.26 0.04
CA ALA A 177 -4.59 -14.04 -0.68
C ALA A 177 -6.10 -13.91 -0.95
N VAL A 178 -6.87 -14.99 -0.75
CA VAL A 178 -8.30 -15.10 -1.12
C VAL A 178 -9.18 -13.92 -0.63
N PRO A 179 -9.08 -13.43 0.62
CA PRO A 179 -9.93 -12.33 1.09
C PRO A 179 -9.71 -11.03 0.33
N ASP A 180 -8.44 -10.75 -0.01
CA ASP A 180 -8.03 -9.49 -0.63
C ASP A 180 -8.18 -9.53 -2.16
N LEU A 181 -8.15 -10.71 -2.79
CA LEU A 181 -8.13 -10.83 -4.24
C LEU A 181 -9.40 -10.30 -4.94
N LEU A 182 -10.55 -10.30 -4.27
CA LEU A 182 -11.73 -9.58 -4.76
C LEU A 182 -11.49 -8.06 -4.74
N ASN A 183 -10.87 -7.51 -3.69
CA ASN A 183 -10.51 -6.09 -3.61
C ASN A 183 -9.47 -5.70 -4.69
N VAL A 184 -8.49 -6.56 -4.99
CA VAL A 184 -7.55 -6.35 -6.11
C VAL A 184 -8.29 -6.26 -7.45
N ILE A 185 -9.25 -7.15 -7.69
CA ILE A 185 -10.02 -7.17 -8.94
C ILE A 185 -10.98 -5.98 -9.04
N HIS A 186 -11.65 -5.59 -7.95
CA HIS A 186 -12.46 -4.38 -7.91
C HIS A 186 -11.62 -3.12 -8.11
N CYS A 187 -10.43 -3.02 -7.48
CA CYS A 187 -9.47 -1.94 -7.71
C CYS A 187 -9.09 -1.81 -9.19
N MET A 188 -8.77 -2.92 -9.86
CA MET A 188 -8.47 -2.94 -11.29
C MET A 188 -9.65 -2.46 -12.15
N LEU A 189 -10.87 -2.94 -11.85
CA LEU A 189 -12.09 -2.56 -12.57
C LEU A 189 -12.48 -1.08 -12.34
N ASP A 190 -12.17 -0.52 -11.18
CA ASP A 190 -12.36 0.91 -10.90
C ASP A 190 -11.28 1.77 -11.56
N CYS A 191 -10.03 1.32 -11.63
CA CYS A 191 -9.00 1.98 -12.45
C CYS A 191 -9.41 2.05 -13.93
N ALA A 192 -10.06 1.02 -14.48
CA ALA A 192 -10.62 1.04 -15.84
C ALA A 192 -11.75 2.09 -16.00
N SER A 193 -12.63 2.21 -15.02
CA SER A 193 -13.68 3.25 -15.00
C SER A 193 -13.07 4.66 -14.91
N ILE A 194 -12.14 4.88 -13.97
CA ILE A 194 -11.41 6.14 -13.78
C ILE A 194 -10.66 6.56 -15.06
N THR A 195 -10.04 5.62 -15.77
CA THR A 195 -9.35 5.88 -17.05
C THR A 195 -10.32 6.46 -18.08
N LYS A 196 -11.50 5.84 -18.24
CA LYS A 196 -12.54 6.29 -19.17
C LYS A 196 -13.06 7.69 -18.81
N ASP A 197 -13.38 7.91 -17.54
CA ASP A 197 -13.99 9.16 -17.09
C ASP A 197 -13.00 10.34 -17.13
N LEU A 198 -11.72 10.09 -16.80
CA LEU A 198 -10.67 11.09 -16.95
C LEU A 198 -10.34 11.40 -18.42
N ALA A 199 -10.36 10.40 -19.31
CA ALA A 199 -10.12 10.65 -20.73
C ALA A 199 -11.19 11.59 -21.32
N LEU A 200 -12.45 11.41 -20.91
CA LEU A 200 -13.55 12.32 -21.26
C LEU A 200 -13.36 13.71 -20.60
N HIS A 201 -13.00 13.77 -19.32
CA HIS A 201 -12.82 15.04 -18.59
C HIS A 201 -11.68 15.90 -19.15
N HIS A 202 -10.56 15.27 -19.53
CA HIS A 202 -9.40 15.93 -20.14
C HIS A 202 -9.56 16.14 -21.66
N GLY A 203 -10.73 15.83 -22.24
CA GLY A 203 -11.02 16.11 -23.66
C GLY A 203 -10.20 15.28 -24.65
N MET A 204 -9.93 14.01 -24.35
CA MET A 204 -9.17 13.13 -25.23
C MET A 204 -10.04 12.66 -26.40
N GLU A 205 -9.68 13.04 -27.63
CA GLU A 205 -10.35 12.61 -28.87
C GLU A 205 -10.21 11.11 -29.16
N HIS A 206 -9.27 10.44 -28.51
CA HIS A 206 -9.01 9.01 -28.67
C HIS A 206 -9.33 8.25 -27.38
N LYS A 207 -9.92 7.06 -27.52
CA LYS A 207 -10.19 6.17 -26.39
C LYS A 207 -8.87 5.72 -25.75
N VAL A 208 -8.54 6.31 -24.61
CA VAL A 208 -7.44 5.80 -23.77
C VAL A 208 -7.80 4.41 -23.27
N LEU A 209 -6.88 3.46 -23.41
CA LEU A 209 -7.01 2.07 -22.98
C LEU A 209 -5.91 1.74 -21.97
N ILE A 210 -6.18 0.81 -21.06
CA ILE A 210 -5.20 0.29 -20.11
C ILE A 210 -5.06 -1.24 -20.22
N GLY A 211 -3.85 -1.75 -20.14
CA GLY A 211 -3.59 -3.15 -19.84
C GLY A 211 -3.49 -3.37 -18.33
N SER A 212 -3.80 -4.57 -17.86
CA SER A 212 -3.57 -4.97 -16.47
C SER A 212 -2.90 -6.33 -16.33
N GLY A 213 -1.94 -6.45 -15.41
CA GLY A 213 -1.31 -7.70 -15.02
C GLY A 213 -1.50 -7.97 -13.52
N ILE A 214 -2.06 -9.12 -13.16
CA ILE A 214 -2.17 -9.56 -11.75
C ILE A 214 -1.34 -10.82 -11.54
N ASN A 215 -0.51 -10.83 -10.50
CA ASN A 215 0.21 -12.02 -10.07
C ASN A 215 0.29 -12.13 -8.55
N THR A 216 0.16 -13.35 -8.03
CA THR A 216 0.27 -13.67 -6.61
C THR A 216 1.46 -14.59 -6.40
N GLY A 217 2.36 -14.24 -5.49
CA GLY A 217 3.58 -15.00 -5.22
C GLY A 217 4.33 -14.48 -4.01
N ARG A 218 5.42 -15.15 -3.64
CA ARG A 218 6.27 -14.67 -2.54
C ARG A 218 7.16 -13.54 -3.06
N ALA A 219 7.25 -12.47 -2.28
CA ALA A 219 8.11 -11.33 -2.57
C ALA A 219 8.80 -10.85 -1.28
N MET A 220 9.94 -10.21 -1.46
CA MET A 220 10.64 -9.48 -0.41
C MET A 220 9.94 -8.14 -0.19
N VAL A 221 9.36 -7.95 0.99
CA VAL A 221 8.72 -6.69 1.40
C VAL A 221 9.49 -6.13 2.58
N GLY A 222 10.04 -4.92 2.43
CA GLY A 222 10.86 -4.29 3.46
C GLY A 222 11.08 -2.81 3.20
N ASN A 223 11.81 -2.17 4.12
CA ASN A 223 12.21 -0.77 3.97
C ASN A 223 13.46 -0.67 3.07
N ASN A 224 13.26 -0.67 1.76
CA ASN A 224 14.34 -0.79 0.76
C ASN A 224 15.04 0.55 0.43
N GLY A 225 14.71 1.64 1.15
CA GLY A 225 15.20 2.99 0.87
C GLY A 225 16.45 3.39 1.66
N SER A 226 17.45 3.93 0.97
CA SER A 226 18.61 4.56 1.59
C SER A 226 18.33 6.01 2.01
N GLY A 227 19.03 6.50 3.04
CA GLY A 227 18.97 7.93 3.43
C GLY A 227 17.67 8.40 4.09
N GLY A 228 16.84 7.50 4.64
CA GLY A 228 15.64 7.85 5.41
C GLY A 228 14.36 8.08 4.60
N ILE A 229 14.45 8.00 3.27
CA ILE A 229 13.30 7.71 2.40
C ILE A 229 12.89 6.26 2.68
N GLN A 230 11.60 6.00 2.90
CA GLN A 230 11.08 4.64 3.02
C GLN A 230 10.47 4.21 1.69
N ASP A 231 11.12 3.30 0.98
CA ASP A 231 10.56 2.67 -0.22
C ASP A 231 10.12 1.24 0.12
N PHE A 232 8.80 1.03 0.16
CA PHE A 232 8.15 -0.26 0.42
C PHE A 232 7.82 -1.01 -0.87
N SER A 233 8.49 -0.71 -1.99
CA SER A 233 8.36 -1.47 -3.24
C SER A 233 8.75 -2.94 -3.00
N PRO A 234 7.86 -3.91 -3.26
CA PRO A 234 8.22 -5.32 -3.18
C PRO A 234 9.29 -5.66 -4.22
N LEU A 235 10.12 -6.64 -3.92
CA LEU A 235 11.16 -7.15 -4.82
C LEU A 235 11.03 -8.66 -4.99
N GLY A 236 11.36 -9.15 -6.19
CA GLY A 236 11.38 -10.58 -6.52
C GLY A 236 10.49 -10.95 -7.71
N ASP A 237 10.42 -12.25 -7.97
CA ASP A 237 9.80 -12.79 -9.18
C ASP A 237 8.32 -12.41 -9.33
N ALA A 238 7.57 -12.41 -8.22
CA ALA A 238 6.14 -12.12 -8.23
C ALA A 238 5.81 -10.75 -8.86
N VAL A 239 6.70 -9.77 -8.70
CA VAL A 239 6.60 -8.40 -9.24
C VAL A 239 6.98 -8.37 -10.72
N ASN A 240 8.10 -9.01 -11.08
CA ASN A 240 8.56 -9.12 -12.47
C ASN A 240 7.49 -9.77 -13.36
N ALA A 241 6.89 -10.86 -12.88
CA ALA A 241 5.82 -11.56 -13.54
C ALA A 241 4.60 -10.67 -13.80
N ALA A 242 4.15 -9.86 -12.81
CA ALA A 242 2.99 -8.97 -13.00
C ALA A 242 3.20 -7.94 -14.12
N PHE A 243 4.36 -7.26 -14.17
CA PHE A 243 4.72 -6.35 -15.28
C PHE A 243 4.79 -7.07 -16.62
N ARG A 244 5.24 -8.33 -16.65
CA ARG A 244 5.30 -9.12 -17.87
C ARG A 244 3.93 -9.62 -18.33
N TYR A 245 3.01 -9.87 -17.40
CA TYR A 245 1.63 -10.26 -17.72
C TYR A 245 0.85 -9.08 -18.27
N GLU A 246 1.02 -7.88 -17.72
CA GLU A 246 0.51 -6.64 -18.36
C GLU A 246 1.03 -6.55 -19.80
N GLY A 247 2.35 -6.60 -19.98
CA GLY A 247 2.96 -6.45 -21.31
C GLY A 247 2.52 -7.52 -22.31
N ALA A 248 2.14 -8.71 -21.82
CA ALA A 248 1.60 -9.80 -22.62
C ALA A 248 0.12 -9.61 -23.02
N THR A 249 -0.66 -8.74 -22.35
CA THR A 249 -2.08 -8.50 -22.71
C THR A 249 -2.22 -8.05 -24.17
N ARG A 250 -1.28 -7.22 -24.62
CA ARG A 250 -1.16 -6.72 -26.00
C ARG A 250 -0.93 -7.83 -27.04
N GLN A 251 -0.41 -8.99 -26.64
CA GLN A 251 -0.13 -10.13 -27.53
C GLN A 251 -1.35 -11.02 -27.74
N VAL A 252 -2.31 -11.02 -26.80
CA VAL A 252 -3.49 -11.90 -26.81
C VAL A 252 -4.81 -11.16 -27.02
N GLY A 253 -4.81 -9.83 -27.00
CA GLY A 253 -6.00 -9.00 -27.24
C GLY A 253 -6.90 -8.78 -26.01
N CYS A 254 -6.68 -9.52 -24.91
CA CYS A 254 -7.35 -9.30 -23.63
C CYS A 254 -7.05 -7.90 -23.07
N ASP A 255 -7.90 -7.40 -22.16
CA ASP A 255 -7.59 -6.20 -21.35
C ASP A 255 -6.63 -6.54 -20.20
N LEU A 256 -6.84 -7.70 -19.58
CA LEU A 256 -6.14 -8.16 -18.38
C LEU A 256 -5.58 -9.57 -18.53
N LEU A 257 -4.50 -9.87 -17.81
CA LEU A 257 -3.96 -11.21 -17.64
C LEU A 257 -3.62 -11.49 -16.16
N ILE A 258 -4.06 -12.66 -15.68
CA ILE A 258 -3.91 -13.11 -14.31
C ILE A 258 -3.06 -14.40 -14.26
N GLY A 259 -2.07 -14.44 -13.38
CA GLY A 259 -1.21 -15.62 -13.18
C GLY A 259 -1.95 -16.85 -12.66
N SER A 260 -1.50 -18.06 -13.03
CA SER A 260 -2.05 -19.31 -12.52
C SER A 260 -2.06 -19.39 -10.99
N SER A 261 -0.98 -18.93 -10.33
CA SER A 261 -0.86 -18.87 -8.87
C SER A 261 -1.93 -17.98 -8.19
N THR A 262 -2.42 -16.94 -8.88
CA THR A 262 -3.58 -16.15 -8.44
C THR A 262 -4.88 -16.90 -8.70
N ALA A 263 -5.03 -17.51 -9.88
CA ALA A 263 -6.22 -18.29 -10.24
C ALA A 263 -6.40 -19.55 -9.36
N ASP A 264 -5.32 -20.09 -8.79
CA ASP A 264 -5.34 -21.17 -7.79
C ASP A 264 -5.93 -20.72 -6.44
N GLN A 265 -5.79 -19.44 -6.08
CA GLN A 265 -6.40 -18.86 -4.87
C GLN A 265 -7.90 -18.55 -5.08
N VAL A 266 -8.30 -18.19 -6.29
CA VAL A 266 -9.68 -17.76 -6.62
C VAL A 266 -10.21 -18.56 -7.82
N PRO A 267 -10.87 -19.72 -7.59
CA PRO A 267 -11.20 -20.67 -8.64
C PRO A 267 -12.09 -20.16 -9.79
N PHE A 268 -12.87 -19.08 -9.60
CA PHE A 268 -13.67 -18.53 -10.70
C PHE A 268 -12.81 -17.91 -11.81
N ILE A 269 -11.58 -17.46 -11.51
CA ILE A 269 -10.64 -16.93 -12.50
C ILE A 269 -10.29 -18.01 -13.54
N LYS A 270 -10.36 -19.30 -13.17
CA LYS A 270 -10.14 -20.42 -14.08
C LYS A 270 -11.25 -20.61 -15.12
N ARG A 271 -12.32 -19.81 -15.07
CA ARG A 271 -13.37 -19.71 -16.12
C ARG A 271 -13.02 -18.69 -17.22
N LEU A 272 -12.04 -17.82 -17.00
CA LEU A 272 -11.53 -16.89 -18.02
C LEU A 272 -10.74 -17.64 -19.10
N GLN A 273 -10.43 -16.98 -20.22
CA GLN A 273 -9.70 -17.60 -21.32
C GLN A 273 -8.29 -18.03 -20.85
N LYS A 274 -7.97 -19.32 -20.98
CA LYS A 274 -6.65 -19.85 -20.63
C LYS A 274 -5.67 -19.61 -21.78
N HIS A 275 -4.56 -18.95 -21.49
CA HIS A 275 -3.42 -18.78 -22.38
C HIS A 275 -2.20 -19.52 -21.83
N GLN A 276 -1.30 -19.94 -22.72
CA GLN A 276 0.02 -20.48 -22.37
C GLN A 276 1.06 -19.71 -23.18
N LEU A 277 1.79 -18.80 -22.53
CA LEU A 277 2.65 -17.81 -23.18
C LEU A 277 4.11 -17.95 -22.74
N VAL A 278 5.04 -17.78 -23.68
CA VAL A 278 6.48 -17.68 -23.37
C VAL A 278 6.76 -16.26 -22.90
N ILE A 279 7.12 -16.10 -21.64
CA ILE A 279 7.27 -14.79 -20.99
C ILE A 279 8.74 -14.33 -21.02
N LYS A 280 8.99 -13.09 -21.45
CA LYS A 280 10.36 -12.55 -21.57
C LYS A 280 11.09 -12.52 -20.22
N GLY A 281 12.05 -13.44 -20.05
CA GLY A 281 12.83 -13.62 -18.82
C GLY A 281 12.67 -15.01 -18.19
N TYR A 282 11.77 -15.84 -18.71
CA TYR A 282 11.44 -17.18 -18.21
C TYR A 282 11.71 -18.24 -19.27
N ASN A 283 12.13 -19.42 -18.84
CA ASN A 283 12.43 -20.56 -19.73
C ASN A 283 11.15 -21.34 -20.09
N ASP A 284 10.27 -21.53 -19.12
CA ASP A 284 9.03 -22.30 -19.26
C ASP A 284 7.84 -21.40 -19.66
N PRO A 285 6.84 -21.91 -20.41
CA PRO A 285 5.64 -21.14 -20.72
C PRO A 285 4.72 -20.96 -19.49
N HIS A 286 4.31 -19.73 -19.20
CA HIS A 286 3.40 -19.42 -18.10
C HIS A 286 1.96 -19.69 -18.50
N ILE A 287 1.17 -20.27 -17.58
CA ILE A 287 -0.29 -20.38 -17.71
C ILE A 287 -0.91 -19.10 -17.16
N LEU A 288 -1.63 -18.38 -18.00
CA LEU A 288 -2.32 -17.14 -17.66
C LEU A 288 -3.82 -17.23 -17.99
N TYR A 289 -4.61 -16.40 -17.31
CA TYR A 289 -6.06 -16.31 -17.47
C TYR A 289 -6.44 -14.89 -17.88
N GLY A 290 -7.05 -14.73 -19.06
CA GLY A 290 -7.29 -13.45 -19.72
C GLY A 290 -8.76 -13.20 -20.07
N SER A 291 -9.13 -11.92 -20.12
CA SER A 291 -10.47 -11.43 -20.51
C SER A 291 -10.44 -9.93 -20.82
N SER A 292 -11.54 -9.38 -21.29
CA SER A 292 -11.86 -7.96 -21.17
C SER A 292 -12.29 -7.57 -19.74
N TYR A 293 -12.24 -6.29 -19.39
CA TYR A 293 -12.79 -5.79 -18.11
C TYR A 293 -14.31 -5.96 -18.03
N GLU A 294 -15.00 -5.97 -19.17
CA GLU A 294 -16.47 -6.06 -19.26
C GLU A 294 -16.96 -7.49 -18.97
N GLU A 295 -16.35 -8.50 -19.60
CA GLU A 295 -16.61 -9.92 -19.30
C GLU A 295 -16.31 -10.26 -17.85
N LEU A 296 -15.17 -9.79 -17.30
CA LEU A 296 -14.80 -10.06 -15.91
C LEU A 296 -15.79 -9.42 -14.93
N ARG A 297 -16.26 -8.20 -15.20
CA ARG A 297 -17.29 -7.53 -14.40
C ARG A 297 -18.62 -8.29 -14.47
N GLY A 298 -19.03 -8.77 -15.65
CA GLY A 298 -20.19 -9.64 -15.82
C GLY A 298 -20.07 -10.97 -15.06
N LEU A 299 -18.88 -11.58 -15.08
CA LEU A 299 -18.61 -12.83 -14.37
C LEU A 299 -18.71 -12.65 -12.84
N ILE A 300 -18.13 -11.59 -12.27
CA ILE A 300 -18.20 -11.31 -10.82
C ILE A 300 -19.65 -11.09 -10.38
N ASN A 301 -20.41 -10.32 -11.15
CA ASN A 301 -21.83 -10.05 -10.88
C ASN A 301 -22.72 -11.31 -10.98
N SER A 302 -22.21 -12.45 -11.45
CA SER A 302 -22.93 -13.75 -11.46
C SER A 302 -22.72 -14.59 -10.19
N PHE A 303 -21.97 -14.08 -9.20
CA PHE A 303 -21.69 -14.74 -7.91
C PHE A 303 -22.24 -13.97 -6.69
N ILE A 304 -22.98 -12.88 -6.90
CA ILE A 304 -23.54 -11.99 -5.87
C ILE A 304 -25.06 -12.00 -5.99
#